data_AF-A0A0D6E557-F1
#
_entry.id   AF-A0A0D6E557-F1
#
_cell.length_a   1.000
_cell.length_b   1.000
_cell.length_c   1.000
_cell.angle_alpha   90.00
_cell.angle_beta   90.00
_cell.angle_gamma   90.00
#
_symmetry.space_group_name_H-M   'P 1'
#
loop_
_entity.id
_entity.type
_entity.pdbx_description
1 polymer ?
#
loop_
_entity_poly.entity_id
_entity_poly.type
_entity_poly.pdbx_seq_one_letter_code
_entity_poly.pdbx_strand_id
1 'polypeptide(L)'
;MFPLSFKKSFDIEFIQSLYDRLVSHDDSLKLILRTKSGRKTDDPSKAGIGEIRNASNKQLFGMSAKEGIVHTKQAGVLQAPLFDFLSERGIHQQEVSPDIGVACVLLYVVLVAGGGLLYTTHNNAEFLYPYLLGCVASVLSGLALISYAYKPGQKKWSIPAMVLLAIGALPTAPSSLLALPMINYLGRAKLHKILNQGETDTKTINT
;
A
#
# COMPACT_ATOMS: atom_id res chain seq x y z
N MET A 1 -8.04 -6.86 -2.19
CA MET A 1 -6.90 -6.40 -3.01
C MET A 1 -6.22 -5.31 -2.22
N PHE A 2 -4.92 -5.44 -2.00
CA PHE A 2 -4.14 -4.44 -1.29
C PHE A 2 -4.20 -3.10 -2.03
N PRO A 3 -4.24 -1.98 -1.30
CA PRO A 3 -4.14 -0.68 -1.93
C PRO A 3 -2.80 -0.53 -2.63
N LEU A 4 -2.79 0.21 -3.72
CA LEU A 4 -1.59 0.66 -4.38
C LEU A 4 -1.16 1.99 -3.73
N SER A 5 0.13 2.31 -3.73
CA SER A 5 0.60 3.57 -3.15
C SER A 5 1.71 4.21 -3.99
N PHE A 6 1.98 5.49 -3.77
CA PHE A 6 3.08 6.24 -4.37
C PHE A 6 3.57 7.33 -3.42
N LYS A 7 4.82 7.78 -3.62
CA LYS A 7 5.47 8.73 -2.71
C LYS A 7 5.26 10.14 -3.22
N LYS A 8 4.21 10.82 -2.74
CA LYS A 8 3.98 12.24 -2.98
C LYS A 8 3.42 12.87 -1.72
N SER A 9 3.98 14.01 -1.31
CA SER A 9 3.47 14.80 -0.20
C SER A 9 2.12 15.40 -0.55
N PHE A 10 1.23 15.51 0.44
CA PHE A 10 -0.08 16.14 0.29
C PHE A 10 0.00 17.46 -0.50
N ASP A 11 -0.86 17.54 -1.51
CA ASP A 11 -0.98 18.65 -2.43
C ASP A 11 -2.48 18.87 -2.66
N ILE A 12 -2.95 20.05 -2.24
CA ILE A 12 -4.37 20.37 -2.29
C ILE A 12 -4.87 20.53 -3.74
N GLU A 13 -4.05 21.12 -4.61
CA GLU A 13 -4.38 21.30 -6.02
C GLU A 13 -4.46 19.94 -6.72
N PHE A 14 -3.55 19.03 -6.38
CA PHE A 14 -3.58 17.66 -6.88
C PHE A 14 -4.87 16.94 -6.53
N ILE A 15 -5.29 16.95 -5.26
CA ILE A 15 -6.47 16.19 -4.85
C ILE A 15 -7.76 16.84 -5.33
N GLN A 16 -7.84 18.18 -5.38
CA GLN A 16 -8.98 18.88 -5.96
C GLN A 16 -9.10 18.60 -7.46
N SER A 17 -8.00 18.72 -8.21
CA SER A 17 -7.99 18.39 -9.64
C SER A 17 -8.42 16.95 -9.92
N LEU A 18 -7.96 15.99 -9.08
CA LEU A 18 -8.38 14.60 -9.19
C LEU A 18 -9.87 14.44 -8.87
N TYR A 19 -10.35 15.10 -7.80
CA TYR A 19 -11.75 15.05 -7.43
C TYR A 19 -12.66 15.58 -8.54
N ASP A 20 -12.36 16.76 -9.09
CA ASP A 20 -13.16 17.39 -10.15
C ASP A 20 -13.23 16.49 -11.39
N ARG A 21 -12.11 15.87 -11.79
CA ARG A 21 -12.08 14.91 -12.90
C ARG A 21 -12.88 13.65 -12.62
N LEU A 22 -12.88 13.14 -11.39
CA LEU A 22 -13.64 11.93 -11.07
C LEU A 22 -15.14 12.23 -10.92
N VAL A 23 -15.50 13.41 -10.40
CA VAL A 23 -16.89 13.85 -10.24
C VAL A 23 -17.58 14.03 -11.59
N SER A 24 -16.86 14.41 -12.65
CA SER A 24 -17.43 14.44 -14.00
C SER A 24 -17.85 13.06 -14.54
N HIS A 25 -17.35 11.98 -13.93
CA HIS A 25 -17.75 10.60 -14.24
C HIS A 25 -18.75 10.00 -13.22
N ASP A 26 -18.73 10.47 -11.97
CA ASP A 26 -19.59 10.01 -10.88
C ASP A 26 -19.82 11.16 -9.87
N ASP A 27 -21.01 11.74 -9.88
CA ASP A 27 -21.40 12.87 -9.02
C ASP A 27 -21.66 12.48 -7.56
N SER A 28 -21.69 11.18 -7.26
CA SER A 28 -21.91 10.67 -5.90
C SER A 28 -20.66 10.70 -5.01
N LEU A 29 -19.52 11.08 -5.60
CA LEU A 29 -18.24 11.14 -4.91
C LEU A 29 -18.20 12.25 -3.86
N LYS A 30 -17.39 12.03 -2.82
CA LYS A 30 -17.19 13.00 -1.74
C LYS A 30 -15.71 13.24 -1.53
N LEU A 31 -15.31 14.51 -1.53
CA LEU A 31 -14.01 14.95 -1.07
C LEU A 31 -14.07 15.21 0.44
N ILE A 32 -13.19 14.54 1.20
CA ILE A 32 -13.02 14.79 2.63
C ILE A 32 -11.61 15.32 2.85
N LEU A 33 -11.53 16.54 3.38
CA LEU A 33 -10.27 17.15 3.80
C LEU A 33 -10.12 17.06 5.31
N ARG A 34 -8.90 16.81 5.76
CA ARG A 34 -8.54 16.79 7.17
C ARG A 34 -7.24 17.53 7.39
N THR A 35 -7.13 18.17 8.55
CA THR A 35 -5.89 18.74 9.07
C THR A 35 -4.83 17.66 9.31
N LYS A 36 -3.58 18.05 9.52
CA LYS A 36 -2.49 17.13 9.89
C LYS A 36 -2.77 16.32 11.17
N SER A 37 -3.61 16.83 12.08
CA SER A 37 -4.05 16.13 13.29
C SER A 37 -5.24 15.18 13.06
N GLY A 38 -5.74 15.09 11.82
CA GLY A 38 -6.83 14.18 11.43
C GLY A 38 -8.25 14.73 11.63
N ARG A 39 -8.39 15.96 12.15
CA ARG A 39 -9.70 16.64 12.26
C ARG A 39 -10.19 17.07 10.88
N LYS A 40 -11.48 16.81 10.58
CA LYS A 40 -12.12 17.30 9.36
C LYS A 40 -12.02 18.81 9.28
N THR A 41 -11.82 19.32 8.07
CA THR A 41 -11.76 20.75 7.81
C THR A 41 -12.32 21.03 6.42
N ASP A 42 -13.06 22.12 6.30
CA ASP A 42 -13.53 22.62 5.01
C ASP A 42 -12.57 23.67 4.44
N ASP A 43 -11.53 24.04 5.19
CA ASP A 43 -10.51 25.00 4.82
C ASP A 43 -9.35 24.30 4.09
N PRO A 44 -9.20 24.48 2.76
CA PRO A 44 -8.17 23.79 1.97
C PRO A 44 -6.75 24.17 2.41
N SER A 45 -6.54 25.39 2.94
CA SER A 45 -5.23 25.88 3.39
C SER A 45 -4.72 25.15 4.65
N LYS A 46 -5.64 24.57 5.44
CA LYS A 46 -5.33 23.82 6.67
C LYS A 46 -5.29 22.32 6.43
N ALA A 47 -5.64 21.86 5.23
CA ALA A 47 -5.64 20.45 4.90
C ALA A 47 -4.20 19.90 4.86
N GLY A 48 -4.01 18.72 5.45
CA GLY A 48 -2.77 17.93 5.32
C GLY A 48 -3.02 16.49 4.91
N ILE A 49 -4.30 16.11 4.82
CA ILE A 49 -4.79 14.80 4.40
C ILE A 49 -6.05 15.06 3.57
N GLY A 50 -6.20 14.33 2.48
CA GLY A 50 -7.41 14.35 1.69
C GLY A 50 -7.81 12.96 1.24
N GLU A 51 -9.11 12.70 1.18
CA GLU A 51 -9.68 11.42 0.80
C GLU A 51 -10.81 11.65 -0.20
N ILE A 52 -10.82 10.87 -1.28
CA ILE A 52 -11.96 10.77 -2.19
C ILE A 52 -12.68 9.47 -1.85
N ARG A 53 -13.99 9.58 -1.60
CA ARG A 53 -14.84 8.46 -1.19
C ARG A 53 -16.02 8.32 -2.14
N ASN A 54 -16.46 7.09 -2.35
CA ASN A 54 -17.67 6.80 -3.14
C ASN A 54 -18.96 6.98 -2.31
N ALA A 55 -20.12 6.79 -2.96
CA ALA A 55 -21.44 6.86 -2.32
C ALA A 55 -21.58 6.00 -1.05
N SER A 56 -20.97 4.80 -1.04
CA SER A 56 -20.93 3.91 0.13
C SER A 56 -19.92 4.31 1.19
N ASN A 57 -19.37 5.52 1.13
CA ASN A 57 -18.35 6.06 2.03
C ASN A 57 -17.05 5.24 2.07
N LYS A 58 -16.76 4.46 1.01
CA LYS A 58 -15.51 3.71 0.87
C LYS A 58 -14.48 4.58 0.17
N GLN A 59 -13.28 4.64 0.74
CA GLN A 59 -12.16 5.37 0.17
C GLN A 59 -11.71 4.71 -1.14
N LEU A 60 -11.69 5.48 -2.22
CA LEU A 60 -11.13 5.07 -3.52
C LEU A 60 -9.73 5.66 -3.72
N PHE A 61 -9.49 6.85 -3.16
CA PHE A 61 -8.20 7.52 -3.16
C PHE A 61 -7.98 8.22 -1.82
N GLY A 62 -6.74 8.25 -1.33
CA GLY A 62 -6.36 9.16 -0.25
C GLY A 62 -4.94 9.65 -0.43
N MET A 63 -4.67 10.82 0.12
CA MET A 63 -3.38 11.47 0.08
C MET A 63 -3.06 12.01 1.46
N SER A 64 -1.86 11.72 1.94
CA SER A 64 -1.34 12.16 3.22
C SER A 64 -0.05 12.94 3.02
N ALA A 65 0.55 13.42 4.11
CA ALA A 65 1.84 14.09 4.07
C ALA A 65 2.99 13.22 3.50
N LYS A 66 2.84 11.89 3.47
CA LYS A 66 3.91 10.95 3.09
C LYS A 66 3.63 10.17 1.80
N GLU A 67 2.36 9.91 1.50
CA GLU A 67 1.99 9.05 0.38
C GLU A 67 0.56 9.28 -0.12
N GLY A 68 0.37 8.96 -1.39
CA GLY A 68 -0.94 8.73 -2.01
C GLY A 68 -1.26 7.24 -2.03
N ILE A 69 -2.52 6.89 -1.81
CA ILE A 69 -3.06 5.54 -1.69
C ILE A 69 -4.24 5.40 -2.65
N VAL A 70 -4.22 4.37 -3.47
CA VAL A 70 -5.24 4.04 -4.46
C VAL A 70 -5.89 2.70 -4.12
N HIS A 71 -7.21 2.72 -3.98
CA HIS A 71 -8.04 1.57 -3.65
C HIS A 71 -8.77 1.09 -4.90
N THR A 72 -8.09 0.28 -5.72
CA THR A 72 -8.58 -0.15 -7.04
C THR A 72 -9.94 -0.85 -7.01
N LYS A 73 -10.17 -1.73 -6.03
CA LYS A 73 -11.46 -2.43 -5.88
C LYS A 73 -12.61 -1.44 -5.61
N GLN A 74 -12.35 -0.40 -4.85
CA GLN A 74 -13.32 0.63 -4.47
C GLN A 74 -13.53 1.64 -5.59
N ALA A 75 -12.49 1.92 -6.39
CA ALA A 75 -12.57 2.79 -7.55
C ALA A 75 -13.45 2.20 -8.68
N GLY A 76 -13.50 0.87 -8.84
CA GLY A 76 -14.43 0.24 -9.79
C GLY A 76 -14.21 0.76 -11.23
N VAL A 77 -15.24 1.36 -11.82
CA VAL A 77 -15.19 1.97 -13.16
C VAL A 77 -14.30 3.21 -13.23
N LEU A 78 -14.09 3.89 -12.10
CA LEU A 78 -13.24 5.07 -11.99
C LEU A 78 -11.74 4.75 -11.95
N GLN A 79 -11.36 3.47 -12.05
CA GLN A 79 -9.94 3.06 -12.09
C GLN A 79 -9.20 3.67 -13.29
N ALA A 80 -9.82 3.63 -14.48
CA ALA A 80 -9.22 4.18 -15.70
C ALA A 80 -8.95 5.69 -15.59
N PRO A 81 -9.95 6.56 -15.34
CA PRO A 81 -9.71 8.00 -15.24
C PRO A 81 -8.78 8.38 -14.08
N LEU A 82 -8.77 7.58 -13.00
CA LEU A 82 -7.82 7.77 -11.91
C LEU A 82 -6.38 7.44 -12.33
N PHE A 83 -6.15 6.31 -13.02
CA PHE A 83 -4.80 5.96 -13.48
C PHE A 83 -4.30 6.92 -14.56
N ASP A 84 -5.15 7.37 -15.48
CA ASP A 84 -4.80 8.37 -16.49
C ASP A 84 -4.30 9.67 -15.82
N PHE A 85 -5.03 10.17 -14.81
CA PHE A 85 -4.62 11.33 -14.04
C PHE A 85 -3.26 11.13 -13.33
N LEU A 86 -3.04 9.95 -12.74
CA LEU A 86 -1.76 9.66 -12.08
C LEU A 86 -0.59 9.61 -13.08
N SER A 87 -0.82 9.06 -14.28
CA SER A 87 0.16 9.04 -15.36
C SER A 87 0.49 10.46 -15.83
N GLU A 88 -0.52 11.29 -16.11
CA GLU A 88 -0.34 12.70 -16.52
C GLU A 88 0.43 13.53 -15.50
N ARG A 89 0.26 13.24 -14.20
CA ARG A 89 0.98 13.91 -13.11
C ARG A 89 2.37 13.33 -12.84
N GLY A 90 2.89 12.47 -13.72
CA GLY A 90 4.26 11.94 -13.66
C GLY A 90 4.50 10.93 -12.54
N ILE A 91 3.46 10.34 -11.94
CA ILE A 91 3.63 9.36 -10.85
C ILE A 91 4.35 8.09 -11.35
N HIS A 92 4.20 7.78 -12.64
CA HIS A 92 4.86 6.68 -13.32
C HIS A 92 6.39 6.84 -13.43
N GLN A 93 6.93 8.05 -13.21
CA GLN A 93 8.37 8.35 -13.29
C GLN A 93 9.06 8.23 -11.92
N GLN A 94 8.32 7.92 -10.85
CA GLN A 94 8.89 7.83 -9.51
C GLN A 94 9.75 6.59 -9.37
N GLU A 95 10.99 6.78 -8.93
CA GLU A 95 11.88 5.67 -8.62
C GLU A 95 11.34 4.85 -7.45
N VAL A 96 11.28 3.53 -7.65
CA VAL A 96 10.80 2.58 -6.64
C VAL A 96 11.97 1.70 -6.19
N SER A 97 12.67 2.11 -5.13
CA SER A 97 13.74 1.30 -4.52
C SER A 97 13.22 0.36 -3.41
N PRO A 98 13.69 -0.91 -3.37
CA PRO A 98 13.37 -1.88 -2.32
C PRO A 98 14.21 -1.74 -1.05
N ASP A 99 15.29 -0.94 -1.05
CA ASP A 99 16.41 -1.09 -0.10
C ASP A 99 15.98 -1.03 1.38
N ILE A 100 15.12 -0.07 1.71
CA ILE A 100 14.56 0.09 3.07
C ILE A 100 13.66 -1.10 3.44
N GLY A 101 12.85 -1.58 2.49
CA GLY A 101 11.96 -2.72 2.70
C GLY A 101 12.74 -4.00 3.01
N VAL A 102 13.79 -4.27 2.24
CA VAL A 102 14.67 -5.43 2.43
C VAL A 102 15.40 -5.33 3.76
N ALA A 103 15.98 -4.17 4.10
CA ALA A 103 16.68 -3.97 5.36
C ALA A 103 15.75 -4.19 6.57
N CYS A 104 14.51 -3.67 6.55
CA CYS A 104 13.56 -3.87 7.62
C CYS A 104 13.12 -5.34 7.76
N VAL A 105 12.93 -6.07 6.66
CA VAL A 105 12.61 -7.50 6.71
C VAL A 105 13.77 -8.32 7.27
N LEU A 106 15.02 -8.01 6.90
CA LEU A 106 16.19 -8.65 7.49
C LEU A 106 16.28 -8.38 9.00
N LEU A 107 16.07 -7.13 9.41
CA LEU A 107 16.03 -6.76 10.83
C LEU A 107 14.93 -7.51 11.59
N TYR A 108 13.74 -7.65 10.99
CA TYR A 108 12.64 -8.45 11.56
C TYR A 108 13.07 -9.90 11.79
N VAL A 109 13.69 -10.55 10.79
CA VAL A 109 14.17 -11.93 10.92
C VAL A 109 15.19 -12.04 12.05
N VAL A 110 16.16 -11.13 12.11
CA VAL A 110 17.19 -11.13 13.16
C VAL A 110 16.56 -10.94 14.55
N LEU A 111 15.61 -10.02 14.70
CA LEU A 111 14.95 -9.77 15.99
C LEU A 111 14.11 -10.95 16.46
N VAL A 112 13.31 -11.54 15.57
CA VAL A 112 12.38 -12.61 15.95
C VAL A 112 13.10 -13.96 16.07
N ALA A 113 13.95 -14.32 15.10
CA ALA A 113 14.68 -15.58 15.16
C ALA A 113 15.89 -15.49 16.09
N GLY A 114 16.76 -14.49 15.92
CA GLY A 114 17.95 -14.32 16.76
C GLY A 114 17.60 -13.96 18.20
N GLY A 115 16.78 -12.91 18.39
CA GLY A 115 16.30 -12.52 19.72
C GLY A 115 15.43 -13.59 20.37
N GLY A 116 14.59 -14.28 19.59
CA GLY A 116 13.78 -15.40 20.05
C GLY A 116 14.61 -16.58 20.54
N LEU A 117 15.67 -16.96 19.82
CA LEU A 117 16.59 -18.02 20.24
C LEU A 117 17.19 -17.68 21.61
N LEU A 118 17.81 -16.50 21.73
CA LEU A 118 18.41 -16.05 22.99
C LEU A 118 17.39 -16.04 24.14
N TYR A 119 16.21 -15.47 23.91
CA TYR A 119 15.16 -15.40 24.92
C TYR A 119 14.71 -16.78 25.38
N THR A 120 14.43 -17.69 24.45
CA THR A 120 13.90 -19.02 24.77
C THR A 120 14.92 -19.89 25.49
N THR A 121 16.21 -19.81 25.11
CA THR A 121 17.30 -20.51 25.80
C THR A 121 17.50 -19.95 27.22
N HIS A 122 17.49 -18.63 27.41
CA HIS A 122 17.68 -18.04 28.74
C HIS A 122 16.50 -18.27 29.70
N ASN A 123 15.29 -18.49 29.19
CA ASN A 123 14.09 -18.65 30.00
C ASN A 123 13.57 -20.10 30.08
N ASN A 124 14.37 -21.08 29.63
CA ASN A 124 13.98 -22.50 29.56
C ASN A 124 12.64 -22.74 28.82
N ALA A 125 12.39 -21.95 27.77
CA ALA A 125 11.17 -21.97 26.98
C ALA A 125 11.44 -22.37 25.52
N GLU A 126 12.33 -23.34 25.31
CA GLU A 126 12.82 -23.76 23.99
C GLU A 126 11.71 -24.19 23.03
N PHE A 127 10.60 -24.71 23.55
CA PHE A 127 9.43 -25.08 22.75
C PHE A 127 8.80 -23.90 21.98
N LEU A 128 9.02 -22.65 22.44
CA LEU A 128 8.54 -21.44 21.76
C LEU A 128 9.38 -21.09 20.53
N TYR A 129 10.63 -21.56 20.44
CA TYR A 129 11.52 -21.18 19.35
C TYR A 129 11.02 -21.66 17.97
N PRO A 130 10.58 -22.93 17.80
CA PRO A 130 9.92 -23.36 16.56
C PRO A 130 8.67 -22.54 16.21
N TYR A 131 7.91 -22.08 17.20
CA TYR A 131 6.74 -21.23 16.98
C TYR A 131 7.13 -19.85 16.43
N LEU A 132 8.18 -19.22 16.98
CA LEU A 132 8.71 -17.96 16.47
C LEU A 132 9.25 -18.10 15.04
N LEU A 133 9.95 -19.20 14.73
CA LEU A 133 10.38 -19.50 13.37
C LEU A 133 9.19 -19.70 12.42
N GLY A 134 8.13 -20.37 12.88
CA GLY A 134 6.88 -20.49 12.13
C GLY A 134 6.23 -19.13 11.82
N CYS A 135 6.31 -18.18 12.76
CA CYS A 135 5.84 -16.81 12.55
C CYS A 135 6.68 -16.09 11.49
N VAL A 136 8.01 -16.22 11.54
CA VAL A 136 8.93 -15.66 10.52
C VAL A 136 8.63 -16.24 9.14
N ALA A 137 8.54 -17.57 9.03
CA ALA A 137 8.22 -18.25 7.79
C ALA A 137 6.86 -17.80 7.23
N SER A 138 5.86 -17.62 8.09
CA SER A 138 4.53 -17.13 7.70
C SER A 138 4.58 -15.70 7.16
N VAL A 139 5.32 -14.79 7.81
CA VAL A 139 5.47 -13.40 7.31
C VAL A 139 6.18 -13.39 5.96
N LEU A 140 7.31 -14.10 5.82
CA LEU A 140 8.06 -14.14 4.56
C LEU A 140 7.23 -14.76 3.42
N SER A 141 6.50 -15.84 3.70
CA SER A 141 5.58 -16.47 2.74
C SER A 141 4.43 -15.53 2.37
N GLY A 142 3.89 -14.79 3.34
CA GLY A 142 2.89 -13.76 3.11
C GLY A 142 3.38 -12.66 2.16
N LEU A 143 4.59 -12.12 2.40
CA LEU A 143 5.22 -11.11 1.53
C LEU A 143 5.47 -11.65 0.10
N ALA A 144 5.95 -12.89 -0.02
CA ALA A 144 6.15 -13.55 -1.30
C ALA A 144 4.83 -13.73 -2.06
N LEU A 145 3.76 -14.15 -1.36
CA LEU A 145 2.43 -14.28 -1.94
C LEU A 145 1.81 -12.93 -2.31
N ILE A 146 2.09 -11.83 -1.61
CA ILE A 146 1.69 -10.48 -2.06
C ILE A 146 2.33 -10.17 -3.41
N SER A 147 3.65 -10.35 -3.51
CA SER A 147 4.39 -10.13 -4.76
C SER A 147 3.82 -10.99 -5.90
N TYR A 148 3.47 -12.24 -5.61
CA TYR A 148 2.83 -13.13 -6.57
C TYR A 148 1.41 -12.67 -6.95
N ALA A 149 0.58 -12.28 -5.97
CA ALA A 149 -0.76 -11.77 -6.19
C ALA A 149 -0.79 -10.45 -6.98
N TYR A 150 0.37 -9.79 -7.07
CA TYR A 150 0.56 -8.59 -7.86
C TYR A 150 0.80 -8.84 -9.35
N LYS A 151 1.04 -10.09 -9.76
CA LYS A 151 1.09 -10.50 -11.17
C LYS A 151 -0.32 -10.50 -11.81
N PRO A 152 -0.43 -10.26 -13.13
CA PRO A 152 -1.69 -10.37 -13.87
C PRO A 152 -2.36 -11.74 -13.64
N GLY A 153 -3.69 -11.76 -13.46
CA GLY A 153 -4.46 -13.00 -13.23
C GLY A 153 -4.33 -13.65 -11.85
N GLN A 154 -3.41 -13.20 -10.98
CA GLN A 154 -3.13 -13.88 -9.69
C GLN A 154 -3.80 -13.22 -8.47
N LYS A 155 -4.80 -12.35 -8.67
CA LYS A 155 -5.46 -11.59 -7.59
C LYS A 155 -6.05 -12.47 -6.46
N LYS A 156 -6.41 -13.73 -6.77
CA LYS A 156 -6.95 -14.72 -5.80
C LYS A 156 -6.01 -14.99 -4.62
N TRP A 157 -4.71 -14.86 -4.83
CA TRP A 157 -3.68 -15.11 -3.80
C TRP A 157 -3.56 -14.00 -2.76
N SER A 158 -4.25 -12.86 -2.94
CA SER A 158 -4.21 -11.77 -1.98
C SER A 158 -4.84 -12.11 -0.62
N ILE A 159 -5.84 -13.00 -0.58
CA ILE A 159 -6.46 -13.44 0.68
C ILE A 159 -5.51 -14.37 1.46
N PRO A 160 -5.00 -15.47 0.88
CA PRO A 160 -3.97 -16.29 1.54
C PRO A 160 -2.77 -15.49 2.04
N ALA A 161 -2.30 -14.51 1.24
CA ALA A 161 -1.21 -13.64 1.64
C ALA A 161 -1.52 -12.85 2.93
N MET A 162 -2.73 -12.27 3.03
CA MET A 162 -3.15 -11.56 4.25
C MET A 162 -3.26 -12.49 5.46
N VAL A 163 -3.77 -13.70 5.27
CA VAL A 163 -3.90 -14.68 6.36
C VAL A 163 -2.52 -15.06 6.90
N LEU A 164 -1.56 -15.38 6.03
CA LEU A 164 -0.19 -15.71 6.46
C LEU A 164 0.50 -14.54 7.16
N LEU A 165 0.31 -13.31 6.64
CA LEU A 165 0.81 -12.12 7.31
C LEU A 165 0.19 -11.94 8.69
N ALA A 166 -1.12 -12.08 8.84
CA ALA A 166 -1.80 -11.93 10.12
C ALA A 166 -1.32 -12.97 11.15
N ILE A 167 -1.24 -14.24 10.73
CA ILE A 167 -0.76 -15.35 11.59
C ILE A 167 0.68 -15.12 12.03
N GLY A 168 1.57 -14.68 11.13
CA GLY A 168 2.97 -14.45 11.48
C GLY A 168 3.23 -13.14 12.22
N ALA A 169 2.46 -12.08 11.93
CA ALA A 169 2.69 -10.74 12.44
C ALA A 169 2.06 -10.46 13.81
N LEU A 170 0.92 -11.07 14.12
CA LEU A 170 0.22 -10.83 15.40
C LEU A 170 1.02 -11.31 16.61
N PRO A 171 1.59 -12.54 16.62
CA PRO A 171 2.35 -13.03 17.77
C PRO A 171 3.71 -12.34 17.93
N THR A 172 4.21 -11.71 16.86
CA THR A 172 5.53 -11.05 16.81
C THR A 172 5.43 -9.52 16.87
N ALA A 173 4.26 -8.98 17.25
CA ALA A 173 4.13 -7.56 17.54
C ALA A 173 5.04 -7.18 18.74
N PRO A 174 5.81 -6.08 18.67
CA PRO A 174 5.77 -5.00 17.68
C PRO A 174 6.70 -5.18 16.46
N SER A 175 7.60 -6.17 16.45
CA SER A 175 8.60 -6.37 15.41
C SER A 175 7.99 -6.50 14.00
N SER A 176 6.79 -7.04 13.90
CA SER A 176 6.07 -7.18 12.63
C SER A 176 5.77 -5.86 11.89
N LEU A 177 5.84 -4.70 12.56
CA LEU A 177 5.77 -3.38 11.91
C LEU A 177 6.88 -3.18 10.86
N LEU A 178 7.99 -3.89 11.00
CA LEU A 178 9.11 -3.87 10.05
C LEU A 178 8.77 -4.53 8.70
N ALA A 179 7.66 -5.26 8.59
CA ALA A 179 7.19 -5.77 7.30
C ALA A 179 6.46 -4.70 6.46
N LEU A 180 5.97 -3.61 7.09
CA LEU A 180 5.18 -2.57 6.42
C LEU A 180 5.93 -1.85 5.29
N PRO A 181 7.22 -1.47 5.44
CA PRO A 181 7.97 -0.84 4.36
C PRO A 181 8.05 -1.72 3.11
N MET A 182 8.16 -3.04 3.28
CA MET A 182 8.18 -3.99 2.16
C MET A 182 6.80 -4.10 1.49
N ILE A 183 5.71 -4.13 2.26
CA ILE A 183 4.35 -4.11 1.70
C ILE A 183 4.12 -2.84 0.87
N ASN A 184 4.57 -1.69 1.38
CA ASN A 184 4.48 -0.41 0.68
C ASN A 184 5.32 -0.40 -0.60
N TYR A 185 6.55 -0.92 -0.56
CA TYR A 185 7.38 -1.10 -1.76
C TYR A 185 6.66 -1.93 -2.82
N LEU A 186 6.11 -3.09 -2.45
CA LEU A 186 5.39 -3.96 -3.39
C LEU A 186 4.18 -3.23 -4.00
N GLY A 187 3.45 -2.44 -3.20
CA GLY A 187 2.31 -1.64 -3.66
C GLY A 187 2.71 -0.58 -4.69
N ARG A 188 3.84 0.11 -4.43
CA ARG A 188 4.44 1.11 -5.34
C ARG A 188 4.93 0.49 -6.64
N ALA A 189 5.68 -0.62 -6.55
CA ALA A 189 6.21 -1.32 -7.71
C ALA A 189 5.07 -1.80 -8.64
N LYS A 190 3.96 -2.27 -8.07
CA LYS A 190 2.78 -2.63 -8.84
C LYS A 190 2.10 -1.42 -9.50
N LEU A 191 1.93 -0.31 -8.78
CA LEU A 191 1.34 0.90 -9.35
C LEU A 191 2.17 1.40 -10.53
N HIS A 192 3.48 1.53 -10.32
CA HIS A 192 4.43 1.95 -11.34
C HIS A 192 4.34 1.08 -12.60
N LYS A 193 4.27 -0.25 -12.43
CA LYS A 193 4.07 -1.17 -13.55
C LYS A 193 2.74 -0.93 -14.28
N ILE A 194 1.64 -0.72 -13.56
CA ILE A 194 0.31 -0.48 -14.17
C ILE A 194 0.32 0.82 -14.98
N LEU A 195 0.88 1.89 -14.42
CA LEU A 195 0.93 3.19 -15.10
C LEU A 195 1.81 3.14 -16.37
N ASN A 196 2.96 2.45 -16.33
CA ASN A 196 3.83 2.28 -17.50
C ASN A 196 3.25 1.34 -18.57
N GLN A 197 2.42 0.37 -18.18
CA GLN A 197 1.72 -0.47 -19.14
C GLN A 197 0.67 0.32 -19.93
N GLY A 198 -0.06 1.23 -19.26
CA GLY A 198 -0.99 2.14 -19.95
C GLY A 198 -0.30 3.05 -20.96
N GLU A 199 0.92 3.52 -20.67
CA GLU A 199 1.68 4.36 -21.61
C GLU A 199 2.12 3.59 -22.87
N THR A 200 2.49 2.32 -22.71
CA THR A 200 2.90 1.46 -23.84
C THR A 200 1.73 1.18 -24.77
N ASP A 201 0.56 0.80 -24.23
CA ASP A 201 -0.64 0.52 -25.04
C ASP A 201 -1.12 1.75 -25.81
N THR A 202 -1.02 2.95 -25.21
CA THR A 202 -1.39 4.22 -25.86
C THR A 202 -0.43 4.63 -26.98
N LYS A 203 0.86 4.26 -26.88
CA LYS A 203 1.87 4.53 -27.93
C LYS A 203 1.70 3.62 -29.15
N THR A 204 1.37 2.34 -28.96
CA THR A 204 1.14 1.40 -30.07
C THR A 204 -0.13 1.67 -30.90
N ILE A 205 -1.10 2.42 -30.37
CA ILE A 205 -2.32 2.77 -31.11
C ILE A 205 -2.11 4.01 -32.00
N ASN A 206 -1.08 4.81 -31.72
CA ASN A 206 -0.80 6.08 -32.41
C ASN A 206 0.40 6.01 -33.38
N THR A 207 0.86 4.81 -33.74
CA THR A 207 1.88 4.52 -34.76
C THR A 207 1.32 3.57 -35.80
#